data_AF-A0A7C4J878-F1
#
_entry.id   AF-A0A7C4J878-F1
#
_cell.length_a   1.000
_cell.length_b   1.000
_cell.length_c   1.000
_cell.angle_alpha   90.00
_cell.angle_beta   90.00
_cell.angle_gamma   90.00
#
_symmetry.space_group_name_H-M   'P 1'
#
loop_
_entity.id
_entity.type
_entity.pdbx_description
1 polymer ?
#
loop_
_entity_poly.entity_id
_entity_poly.type
_entity_poly.pdbx_seq_one_letter_code
_entity_poly.pdbx_strand_id
1 'polypeptide(L)'
;MKILIIGGTRFVGRPIVEAALARGHTVTLFHRGQTNAELFPQVEHIIGNRDGGLAPLAHRRWDAVIDTCGYVPRVVEQSARLLRDAVEHYTFISTISVYPDGSPPGMDEDAPLAVLKELEHACRVSGDKAGLRDCLRQQALTLLPHDEERALAECKEWERLCHELGDNRSLQDCLHLQSMLLLARGDNGAGLALLKRQESICRDLGDREALQASLRDQAFFMALHRDP
;
A
#
# COMPACT_ATOMS: atom_id res chain seq x y z
N MET A 1 -9.00 -10.06 26.29
CA MET A 1 -7.72 -10.18 25.57
C MET A 1 -7.15 -8.80 25.32
N LYS A 2 -5.82 -8.69 25.24
CA LYS A 2 -5.08 -7.55 24.70
C LYS A 2 -4.94 -7.72 23.20
N ILE A 3 -5.53 -6.84 22.40
CA ILE A 3 -5.56 -6.94 20.94
C ILE A 3 -4.85 -5.72 20.34
N LEU A 4 -3.83 -5.96 19.53
CA LEU A 4 -3.22 -4.94 18.68
C LEU A 4 -3.95 -4.90 17.34
N ILE A 5 -4.41 -3.72 16.91
CA ILE A 5 -5.01 -3.52 15.59
C ILE A 5 -4.11 -2.60 14.76
N ILE A 6 -3.53 -3.14 13.70
CA ILE A 6 -2.70 -2.41 12.73
C ILE A 6 -3.64 -1.90 11.63
N GLY A 7 -3.94 -0.59 11.63
CA GLY A 7 -4.88 0.02 10.66
C GLY A 7 -6.35 0.16 11.12
N GLY A 8 -6.60 0.37 12.42
CA GLY A 8 -7.95 0.37 13.00
C GLY A 8 -8.83 1.61 12.77
N THR A 9 -8.34 2.69 12.16
CA THR A 9 -9.07 3.98 12.08
C THR A 9 -9.84 4.21 10.76
N ARG A 10 -9.84 3.23 9.85
CA ARG A 10 -10.50 3.34 8.53
C ARG A 10 -11.16 2.02 8.11
N PHE A 11 -12.23 2.14 7.31
CA PHE A 11 -12.92 1.04 6.63
C PHE A 11 -13.21 -0.15 7.58
N VAL A 12 -12.75 -1.36 7.28
CA VAL A 12 -12.97 -2.57 8.08
C VAL A 12 -12.31 -2.51 9.46
N GLY A 13 -11.25 -1.72 9.63
CA GLY A 13 -10.58 -1.56 10.92
C GLY A 13 -11.51 -0.97 11.99
N ARG A 14 -12.30 0.05 11.64
CA ARG A 14 -13.20 0.72 12.57
C ARG A 14 -14.25 -0.22 13.22
N PRO A 15 -15.07 -0.97 12.46
CA PRO A 15 -16.04 -1.88 13.05
C PRO A 15 -15.37 -3.03 13.81
N ILE A 16 -14.14 -3.44 13.45
CA ILE A 16 -13.37 -4.42 14.24
C ILE A 16 -13.02 -3.84 15.62
N VAL A 17 -12.57 -2.58 15.69
CA VAL A 17 -12.31 -1.90 16.97
C VAL A 17 -13.57 -1.81 17.81
N GLU A 18 -14.68 -1.35 17.24
CA GLU A 18 -15.98 -1.26 17.92
C GLU A 18 -16.42 -2.63 18.47
N ALA A 19 -16.32 -3.69 17.66
CA ALA A 19 -16.68 -5.04 18.04
C ALA A 19 -15.78 -5.65 19.13
N ALA A 20 -14.49 -5.31 19.14
CA ALA A 20 -13.55 -5.74 20.17
C ALA A 20 -13.82 -5.03 21.51
N LEU A 21 -14.07 -3.72 21.47
CA LEU A 21 -14.41 -2.93 22.66
C LEU A 21 -15.75 -3.36 23.26
N ALA A 22 -16.77 -3.61 22.43
CA ALA A 22 -18.08 -4.09 22.89
C ALA A 22 -17.99 -5.46 23.61
N ARG A 23 -16.97 -6.26 23.30
CA ARG A 23 -16.67 -7.53 23.97
C ARG A 23 -15.75 -7.40 25.20
N GLY A 24 -15.42 -6.17 25.61
CA GLY A 24 -14.59 -5.89 26.79
C GLY A 24 -13.11 -6.23 26.59
N HIS A 25 -12.61 -6.27 25.36
CA HIS A 25 -11.19 -6.46 25.10
C HIS A 25 -10.39 -5.17 25.31
N THR A 26 -9.14 -5.29 25.74
CA THR A 26 -8.20 -4.18 25.80
C THR A 26 -7.58 -4.01 24.42
N VAL A 27 -7.93 -2.92 23.73
CA VAL A 27 -7.45 -2.65 22.37
C VAL A 27 -6.25 -1.70 22.42
N THR A 28 -5.30 -1.89 21.52
CA THR A 28 -4.25 -0.93 21.18
C THR A 28 -4.30 -0.70 19.67
N LEU A 29 -4.29 0.55 19.22
CA LEU A 29 -4.25 0.89 17.79
C LEU A 29 -2.82 1.24 17.38
N PHE A 30 -2.38 0.71 16.24
CA PHE A 30 -1.16 1.14 15.58
C PHE A 30 -1.49 1.76 14.22
N HIS A 31 -1.12 3.03 14.03
CA HIS A 31 -1.41 3.77 12.81
C HIS A 31 -0.53 5.02 12.64
N ARG A 32 -0.56 5.63 11.46
CA ARG A 32 0.24 6.82 11.12
C ARG A 32 -0.27 8.14 11.73
N GLY A 33 -1.47 8.15 12.31
CA GLY A 33 -2.07 9.35 12.91
C GLY A 33 -2.63 10.35 11.90
N GLN A 34 -2.81 9.93 10.64
CA GLN A 34 -3.27 10.80 9.55
C GLN A 34 -4.78 10.76 9.29
N THR A 35 -5.43 9.62 9.55
CA THR A 35 -6.85 9.41 9.22
C THR A 35 -7.62 9.11 10.49
N ASN A 36 -8.60 9.96 10.80
CA ASN A 36 -9.51 9.85 11.95
C ASN A 36 -8.75 9.49 13.25
N ALA A 37 -7.64 10.18 13.51
CA ALA A 37 -6.69 9.83 14.58
C ALA A 37 -7.31 10.00 15.98
N GLU A 38 -8.38 10.77 16.07
CA GLU A 38 -9.17 11.05 17.26
C GLU A 38 -10.25 10.00 17.56
N LEU A 39 -10.48 9.03 16.67
CA LEU A 39 -11.45 7.96 16.92
C LEU A 39 -10.97 7.06 18.06
N PHE A 40 -11.92 6.65 18.90
CA PHE A 40 -11.68 5.78 20.06
C PHE A 40 -10.72 6.39 21.10
N PRO A 41 -10.99 7.60 21.62
CA PRO A 41 -10.10 8.29 22.56
C PRO A 41 -9.82 7.51 23.86
N GLN A 42 -10.65 6.51 24.19
CA GLN A 42 -10.47 5.60 25.31
C GLN A 42 -9.44 4.48 25.06
N VAL A 43 -8.97 4.32 23.82
CA VAL A 43 -8.06 3.26 23.40
C VAL A 43 -6.63 3.80 23.41
N GLU A 44 -5.64 2.94 23.61
CA GLU A 44 -4.24 3.35 23.47
C GLU A 44 -3.87 3.48 21.98
N HIS A 45 -3.27 4.61 21.59
CA HIS A 45 -2.77 4.84 20.24
C HIS A 45 -1.24 4.81 20.22
N ILE A 46 -0.67 3.93 19.41
CA ILE A 46 0.75 3.90 19.07
C ILE A 46 0.92 4.48 17.67
N ILE A 47 1.69 5.56 17.57
CA ILE A 47 1.95 6.20 16.29
C ILE A 47 3.18 5.57 15.64
N GLY A 48 3.01 5.13 14.40
CA GLY A 48 4.10 4.62 13.57
C GLY A 48 3.65 4.28 12.16
N ASN A 49 4.62 4.03 11.29
CA ASN A 49 4.38 3.56 9.93
C ASN A 49 4.72 2.07 9.86
N ARG A 50 3.78 1.24 9.39
CA ARG A 50 4.07 -0.19 9.24
C ARG A 50 5.22 -0.48 8.29
N ASP A 51 5.44 0.41 7.32
CA ASP A 51 6.55 0.32 6.38
C ASP A 51 7.81 0.89 7.02
N GLY A 52 8.51 0.05 7.79
CA GLY A 52 9.78 0.37 8.44
C GLY A 52 9.72 1.12 9.79
N GLY A 53 8.58 1.67 10.19
CA GLY A 53 8.39 2.44 11.43
C GLY A 53 7.75 1.64 12.58
N LEU A 54 8.07 0.35 12.70
CA LEU A 54 7.46 -0.57 13.68
C LEU A 54 8.13 -0.56 15.06
N ALA A 55 9.24 0.16 15.23
CA ALA A 55 10.02 0.19 16.49
C ALA A 55 9.19 0.42 17.77
N PRO A 56 8.13 1.27 17.78
CA PRO A 56 7.28 1.46 18.96
C PRO A 56 6.53 0.20 19.43
N LEU A 57 6.42 -0.83 18.59
CA LEU A 57 5.80 -2.11 18.93
C LEU A 57 6.78 -3.09 19.60
N ALA A 58 8.09 -2.81 19.55
CA ALA A 58 9.11 -3.67 20.12
C ALA A 58 8.98 -3.77 21.64
N HIS A 59 9.36 -4.93 22.21
CA HIS A 59 9.33 -5.22 23.65
C HIS A 59 7.94 -5.14 24.32
N ARG A 60 6.86 -5.14 23.53
CA ARG A 60 5.48 -5.20 24.00
C ARG A 60 4.89 -6.59 23.74
N ARG A 61 3.74 -6.89 24.35
CA ARG A 61 3.03 -8.17 24.19
C ARG A 61 1.53 -7.97 24.05
N TRP A 62 0.92 -8.77 23.20
CA TRP A 62 -0.53 -8.83 22.99
C TRP A 62 -0.96 -10.29 22.83
N ASP A 63 -2.22 -10.58 23.12
CA ASP A 63 -2.75 -11.94 22.94
C ASP A 63 -3.01 -12.19 21.44
N ALA A 64 -3.47 -11.17 20.71
CA ALA A 64 -3.72 -11.24 19.27
C ALA A 64 -3.38 -9.94 18.53
N VAL A 65 -3.08 -10.09 17.23
CA VAL A 65 -2.97 -9.00 16.26
C VAL A 65 -4.04 -9.15 15.19
N ILE A 66 -4.69 -8.04 14.83
CA ILE A 66 -5.51 -7.94 13.63
C ILE A 66 -4.88 -6.90 12.71
N ASP A 67 -4.45 -7.35 11.54
CA ASP A 67 -3.76 -6.54 10.54
C ASP A 67 -4.67 -6.27 9.34
N THR A 68 -5.10 -5.02 9.17
CA THR A 68 -6.10 -4.62 8.17
C THR A 68 -5.52 -3.83 7.00
N CYS A 69 -4.21 -3.57 6.97
CA CYS A 69 -3.60 -2.66 5.99
C CYS A 69 -2.29 -3.22 5.37
N GLY A 70 -2.21 -4.53 5.22
CA GLY A 70 -1.03 -5.24 4.68
C GLY A 70 -1.05 -5.32 3.15
N TYR A 71 -0.78 -4.21 2.48
CA TYR A 71 -0.95 -4.13 1.02
C TYR A 71 0.11 -4.85 0.17
N VAL A 72 1.28 -5.16 0.75
CA VAL A 72 2.35 -5.90 0.07
C VAL A 72 2.99 -6.93 1.01
N PRO A 73 3.49 -8.07 0.51
CA PRO A 73 4.02 -9.14 1.36
C PRO A 73 5.09 -8.68 2.35
N ARG A 74 6.03 -7.84 1.88
CA ARG A 74 7.13 -7.30 2.69
C ARG A 74 6.66 -6.61 3.97
N VAL A 75 5.60 -5.79 3.92
CA VAL A 75 5.14 -5.03 5.10
C VAL A 75 4.38 -5.89 6.11
N VAL A 76 3.81 -7.02 5.67
CA VAL A 76 3.20 -8.02 6.57
C VAL A 76 4.30 -8.87 7.20
N GLU A 77 5.31 -9.25 6.41
CA GLU A 77 6.47 -9.98 6.90
C GLU A 77 7.23 -9.20 7.99
N GLN A 78 7.43 -7.89 7.80
CA GLN A 78 8.10 -7.03 8.79
C GLN A 78 7.38 -7.04 10.15
N SER A 79 6.06 -6.83 10.18
CA SER A 79 5.28 -6.84 11.42
C SER A 79 5.17 -8.25 12.02
N ALA A 80 4.93 -9.27 11.21
CA ALA A 80 4.85 -10.65 11.68
C ALA A 80 6.18 -11.14 12.27
N ARG A 81 7.32 -10.78 11.65
CA ARG A 81 8.65 -11.11 12.19
C ARG A 81 8.92 -10.39 13.50
N LEU A 82 8.63 -9.09 13.58
CA LEU A 82 8.83 -8.31 14.81
C LEU A 82 7.99 -8.85 15.97
N LEU A 83 6.75 -9.27 15.69
CA LEU A 83 5.78 -9.66 16.71
C LEU A 83 5.75 -11.16 17.01
N ARG A 84 6.58 -11.96 16.34
CA ARG A 84 6.63 -13.43 16.43
C ARG A 84 6.61 -13.95 17.87
N ASP A 85 7.46 -13.38 18.73
CA ASP A 85 7.62 -13.83 20.12
C ASP A 85 6.76 -13.03 21.11
N ALA A 86 6.01 -12.06 20.60
CA ALA A 86 5.23 -11.09 21.36
C ALA A 86 3.70 -11.35 21.32
N VAL A 87 3.25 -12.20 20.40
CA VAL A 87 1.83 -12.40 20.08
C VAL A 87 1.53 -13.87 19.84
N GLU A 88 0.42 -14.38 20.39
CA GLU A 88 0.02 -15.78 20.24
C GLU A 88 -0.68 -16.04 18.90
N HIS A 89 -1.47 -15.07 18.41
CA HIS A 89 -2.20 -15.18 17.15
C HIS A 89 -2.09 -13.91 16.29
N TYR A 90 -1.67 -14.07 15.03
CA TYR A 90 -1.61 -12.98 14.06
C TYR A 90 -2.62 -13.24 12.93
N THR A 91 -3.65 -12.39 12.85
CA THR A 91 -4.65 -12.44 11.77
C THR A 91 -4.37 -11.33 10.77
N PHE A 92 -4.02 -11.69 9.53
CA PHE A 92 -3.96 -10.76 8.40
C PHE A 92 -5.27 -10.79 7.62
N ILE A 93 -5.89 -9.62 7.45
CA ILE A 93 -7.08 -9.45 6.62
C ILE A 93 -6.64 -9.31 5.17
N SER A 94 -6.70 -10.43 4.45
CA SER A 94 -6.43 -10.51 3.01
C SER A 94 -7.62 -10.00 2.17
N THR A 95 -7.58 -10.25 0.87
CA THR A 95 -8.64 -9.92 -0.09
C THR A 95 -9.04 -11.13 -0.91
N ILE A 96 -10.31 -11.20 -1.34
CA ILE A 96 -10.78 -12.18 -2.33
C ILE A 96 -10.22 -11.90 -3.73
N SER A 97 -9.68 -10.71 -3.99
CA SER A 97 -9.07 -10.33 -5.27
C SER A 97 -7.78 -11.09 -5.60
N VAL A 98 -7.35 -12.03 -4.73
CA VAL A 98 -6.26 -12.96 -5.03
C VAL A 98 -6.71 -14.11 -5.96
N TYR A 99 -8.02 -14.31 -6.12
CA TYR A 99 -8.59 -15.30 -7.03
C TYR A 99 -8.88 -14.69 -8.41
N PRO A 100 -8.92 -15.50 -9.49
CA PRO A 100 -9.22 -15.02 -10.84
C PRO A 100 -10.62 -14.42 -10.98
N ASP A 101 -10.77 -13.43 -11.85
CA ASP A 101 -12.08 -12.91 -12.25
C ASP A 101 -12.89 -13.99 -13.00
N GLY A 102 -14.21 -14.02 -12.78
CA GLY A 102 -15.09 -15.03 -13.37
C GLY A 102 -15.08 -16.37 -12.64
N SER A 103 -14.46 -16.43 -11.46
CA SER A 103 -14.50 -17.58 -10.57
C SER A 103 -15.94 -18.05 -10.29
N PRO A 104 -16.22 -19.37 -10.35
CA PRO A 104 -17.57 -19.89 -10.18
C PRO A 104 -18.09 -19.65 -8.75
N PRO A 105 -19.42 -19.51 -8.56
CA PRO A 105 -20.02 -19.44 -7.23
C PRO A 105 -19.71 -20.71 -6.43
N GLY A 106 -19.45 -20.54 -5.12
CA GLY A 106 -19.24 -21.66 -4.20
C GLY A 106 -17.80 -22.17 -4.10
N MET A 107 -16.82 -21.42 -4.61
CA MET A 107 -15.41 -21.67 -4.28
C MET A 107 -15.11 -21.44 -2.79
N ASP A 108 -14.11 -22.18 -2.31
CA ASP A 108 -13.57 -22.11 -0.96
C ASP A 108 -12.08 -21.69 -0.98
N GLU A 109 -11.42 -21.80 0.16
CA GLU A 109 -10.03 -21.40 0.36
C GLU A 109 -9.01 -22.24 -0.42
N ASP A 110 -9.42 -23.38 -0.99
CA ASP A 110 -8.56 -24.25 -1.82
C ASP A 110 -8.58 -23.86 -3.31
N ALA A 111 -9.37 -22.85 -3.68
CA ALA A 111 -9.45 -22.37 -5.05
C ALA A 111 -8.09 -21.86 -5.58
N PRO A 112 -7.79 -22.06 -6.87
CA PRO A 112 -6.53 -21.63 -7.44
C PRO A 112 -6.43 -20.09 -7.38
N LEU A 113 -5.30 -19.60 -6.90
CA LEU A 113 -4.98 -18.17 -6.93
C LEU A 113 -4.72 -17.71 -8.36
N ALA A 114 -5.04 -16.46 -8.66
CA ALA A 114 -4.71 -15.86 -9.94
C ALA A 114 -3.19 -15.80 -10.11
N VAL A 115 -2.68 -16.38 -11.21
CA VAL A 115 -1.34 -16.07 -11.67
C VAL A 115 -1.40 -14.69 -12.31
N LEU A 116 -0.62 -13.73 -11.82
CA LEU A 116 -0.66 -12.33 -12.26
C LEU A 116 -0.56 -12.16 -13.80
N LYS A 117 0.12 -13.10 -14.49
CA LYS A 117 0.19 -13.16 -15.96
C LYS A 117 -1.08 -13.67 -16.64
N GLU A 118 -1.80 -14.61 -16.02
CA GLU A 118 -3.07 -15.11 -16.55
C GLU A 118 -4.17 -14.06 -16.40
N LEU A 119 -4.18 -13.33 -15.28
CA LEU A 119 -5.08 -12.19 -15.08
C LEU A 119 -4.78 -11.06 -16.08
N GLU A 120 -3.51 -10.71 -16.26
CA GLU A 120 -3.10 -9.76 -17.30
C GLU A 120 -3.58 -10.19 -18.69
N HIS A 121 -3.39 -11.46 -19.06
CA HIS A 121 -3.86 -12.00 -20.33
C HIS A 121 -5.39 -11.91 -20.45
N ALA A 122 -6.13 -12.29 -19.41
CA ALA A 122 -7.59 -12.21 -19.38
C ALA A 122 -8.08 -10.77 -19.57
N CYS A 123 -7.49 -9.79 -18.85
CA CYS A 123 -7.82 -8.38 -18.99
C CYS A 123 -7.52 -7.85 -20.40
N ARG A 124 -6.40 -8.28 -21.02
CA ARG A 124 -6.06 -7.92 -22.41
C ARG A 124 -7.08 -8.47 -23.41
N VAL A 125 -7.51 -9.72 -23.23
CA VAL A 125 -8.49 -10.37 -24.11
C VAL A 125 -9.89 -9.78 -23.93
N SER A 126 -10.31 -9.51 -22.70
CA SER A 126 -11.63 -8.93 -22.40
C SER A 126 -11.72 -7.44 -22.70
N GLY A 127 -10.58 -6.75 -22.82
CA GLY A 127 -10.51 -5.30 -22.95
C GLY A 127 -10.73 -4.57 -21.62
N ASP A 128 -10.65 -5.26 -20.49
CA ASP A 128 -10.74 -4.64 -19.17
C ASP A 128 -9.47 -3.84 -18.83
N LYS A 129 -9.53 -2.56 -19.17
CA LYS A 129 -8.45 -1.61 -18.93
C LYS A 129 -8.19 -1.35 -17.45
N ALA A 130 -9.20 -1.41 -16.59
CA ALA A 130 -9.05 -1.16 -15.16
C ALA A 130 -8.36 -2.34 -14.48
N GLY A 131 -8.77 -3.57 -14.80
CA GLY A 131 -8.10 -4.78 -14.36
C GLY A 131 -6.66 -4.88 -14.87
N LEU A 132 -6.43 -4.55 -16.15
CA LEU A 132 -5.08 -4.54 -16.73
C LEU A 132 -4.16 -3.54 -16.03
N ARG A 133 -4.66 -2.32 -15.77
CA ARG A 133 -3.95 -1.28 -15.02
C ARG A 133 -3.53 -1.79 -13.63
N ASP A 134 -4.41 -2.47 -12.92
CA ASP A 134 -4.13 -2.99 -11.58
C ASP A 134 -3.10 -4.15 -11.62
N CYS A 135 -3.14 -4.99 -12.65
CA CYS A 135 -2.12 -6.01 -12.90
C CYS A 135 -0.74 -5.38 -13.11
N LEU A 136 -0.64 -4.40 -14.00
CA LEU A 136 0.62 -3.72 -14.33
C LEU A 136 1.21 -3.00 -13.11
N ARG A 137 0.36 -2.36 -12.30
CA ARG A 137 0.78 -1.76 -11.02
C ARG A 137 1.41 -2.81 -10.09
N GLN A 138 0.75 -3.96 -9.93
CA GLN A 138 1.26 -5.04 -9.06
C GLN A 138 2.56 -5.66 -9.61
N GLN A 139 2.65 -5.83 -10.93
CA GLN A 139 3.87 -6.31 -11.59
C GLN A 139 5.03 -5.33 -11.38
N ALA A 140 4.81 -4.02 -11.59
CA ALA A 140 5.83 -3.00 -11.38
C ALA A 140 6.38 -3.01 -9.95
N LEU A 141 5.52 -3.10 -8.93
CA LEU A 141 5.93 -3.18 -7.53
C LEU A 141 6.71 -4.46 -7.21
N THR A 142 6.34 -5.59 -7.83
CA THR A 142 7.02 -6.88 -7.65
C THR A 142 8.39 -6.90 -8.32
N LEU A 143 8.52 -6.22 -9.47
CA LEU A 143 9.77 -6.16 -10.23
C LEU A 143 10.76 -5.14 -9.66
N LEU A 144 10.30 -4.11 -8.95
CA LEU A 144 11.13 -3.04 -8.39
C LEU A 144 12.46 -3.49 -7.74
N PRO A 145 12.50 -4.52 -6.86
CA PRO A 145 13.76 -4.95 -6.24
C PRO A 145 14.66 -5.84 -7.13
N HIS A 146 14.21 -6.24 -8.31
CA HIS A 146 14.87 -7.29 -9.11
C HIS A 146 15.17 -6.89 -10.56
N ASP A 147 14.32 -6.06 -11.16
CA ASP A 147 14.37 -5.72 -12.57
C ASP A 147 13.73 -4.34 -12.79
N GLU A 148 14.54 -3.30 -12.61
CA GLU A 148 14.10 -1.91 -12.78
C GLU A 148 13.65 -1.62 -14.20
N GLU A 149 14.27 -2.24 -15.22
CA GLU A 149 13.95 -2.05 -16.63
C GLU A 149 12.52 -2.46 -16.92
N ARG A 150 12.18 -3.69 -16.53
CA ARG A 150 10.82 -4.20 -16.69
C ARG A 150 9.84 -3.45 -15.81
N ALA A 151 10.19 -3.12 -14.56
CA ALA A 151 9.32 -2.33 -13.69
C ALA A 151 8.93 -0.97 -14.32
N LEU A 152 9.88 -0.29 -14.97
CA LEU A 152 9.61 0.97 -15.67
C LEU A 152 8.74 0.77 -16.91
N ALA A 153 8.93 -0.33 -17.65
CA ALA A 153 8.08 -0.68 -18.78
C ALA A 153 6.62 -0.89 -18.36
N GLU A 154 6.38 -1.66 -17.30
CA GLU A 154 5.03 -1.86 -16.74
C GLU A 154 4.41 -0.52 -16.30
N CYS A 155 5.19 0.36 -15.68
CA CYS A 155 4.73 1.68 -15.29
C CYS A 155 4.32 2.56 -16.49
N LYS A 156 5.03 2.45 -17.63
CA LYS A 156 4.69 3.22 -18.84
C LYS A 156 3.37 2.77 -19.46
N GLU A 157 3.07 1.48 -19.41
CA GLU A 157 1.78 0.97 -19.86
C GLU A 157 0.67 1.35 -18.87
N TRP A 158 0.93 1.21 -17.56
CA TRP A 158 0.04 1.67 -16.50
C TRP A 158 -0.34 3.16 -16.65
N GLU A 159 0.64 4.05 -16.86
CA GLU A 159 0.40 5.48 -17.07
C GLU A 159 -0.56 5.73 -18.25
N ARG A 160 -0.37 5.00 -19.35
CA ARG A 160 -1.23 5.08 -20.53
C ARG A 160 -2.67 4.72 -20.20
N LEU A 161 -2.88 3.63 -19.47
CA LEU A 161 -4.23 3.20 -19.05
C LEU A 161 -4.87 4.19 -18.08
N CYS A 162 -4.11 4.80 -17.17
CA CYS A 162 -4.64 5.85 -16.30
C CYS A 162 -5.16 7.05 -17.09
N HIS A 163 -4.46 7.45 -18.16
CA HIS A 163 -4.94 8.50 -19.05
C HIS A 163 -6.22 8.11 -19.79
N GLU A 164 -6.30 6.88 -20.31
CA GLU A 164 -7.49 6.38 -21.01
C GLU A 164 -8.71 6.26 -20.09
N LEU A 165 -8.48 5.94 -18.82
CA LEU A 165 -9.53 5.77 -17.81
C LEU A 165 -9.91 7.10 -17.10
N GLY A 166 -9.11 8.15 -17.25
CA GLY A 166 -9.24 9.38 -16.45
C GLY A 166 -8.94 9.17 -14.96
N ASP A 167 -8.19 8.12 -14.60
CA ASP A 167 -7.87 7.80 -13.21
C ASP A 167 -6.65 8.58 -12.72
N ASN A 168 -6.90 9.82 -12.31
CA ASN A 168 -5.87 10.70 -11.78
C ASN A 168 -5.27 10.21 -10.45
N ARG A 169 -6.02 9.42 -9.66
CA ARG A 169 -5.51 8.89 -8.39
C ARG A 169 -4.47 7.81 -8.66
N SER A 170 -4.76 6.88 -9.56
CA SER A 170 -3.79 5.86 -9.97
C SER A 170 -2.62 6.47 -10.75
N LEU A 171 -2.86 7.50 -11.56
CA LEU A 171 -1.79 8.23 -12.26
C LEU A 171 -0.77 8.86 -11.31
N GLN A 172 -1.23 9.44 -10.21
CA GLN A 172 -0.38 10.04 -9.19
C GLN A 172 0.60 9.01 -8.59
N ASP A 173 0.10 7.82 -8.23
CA ASP A 173 0.93 6.73 -7.71
C ASP A 173 1.94 6.24 -8.75
N CYS A 174 1.52 6.17 -10.02
CA CYS A 174 2.36 5.75 -11.14
C CYS A 174 3.54 6.70 -11.35
N LEU A 175 3.29 8.02 -11.36
CA LEU A 175 4.32 9.04 -11.54
C LEU A 175 5.34 9.02 -10.40
N HIS A 176 4.88 8.80 -9.16
CA HIS A 176 5.76 8.64 -8.01
C HIS A 176 6.68 7.42 -8.16
N LEU A 177 6.13 6.26 -8.51
CA LEU A 177 6.91 5.03 -8.70
C LEU A 177 7.96 5.17 -9.82
N GLN A 178 7.56 5.74 -10.96
CA GLN A 178 8.48 6.02 -12.07
C GLN A 178 9.59 7.00 -11.67
N SER A 179 9.28 8.03 -10.88
CA SER A 179 10.29 8.94 -10.37
C SER A 179 11.32 8.20 -9.53
N MET A 180 10.88 7.33 -8.63
CA MET A 180 11.80 6.56 -7.79
C MET A 180 12.68 5.59 -8.58
N LEU A 181 12.14 4.98 -9.63
CA LEU A 181 12.92 4.14 -10.56
C LEU A 181 13.96 4.96 -11.33
N LEU A 182 13.62 6.17 -11.77
CA LEU A 182 14.57 7.05 -12.46
C LEU A 182 15.68 7.56 -11.53
N LEU A 183 15.36 7.80 -10.26
CA LEU A 183 16.37 8.09 -9.24
C LEU A 183 17.39 6.97 -9.10
N ALA A 184 16.94 5.71 -9.00
CA ALA A 184 17.81 4.56 -8.84
C ALA A 184 18.80 4.43 -10.02
N ARG A 185 18.40 4.90 -11.21
CA ARG A 185 19.23 4.96 -12.42
C ARG A 185 20.08 6.21 -12.56
N GLY A 186 19.98 7.16 -11.63
CA GLY A 186 20.67 8.45 -11.69
C GLY A 186 20.06 9.47 -12.66
N ASP A 187 18.90 9.19 -13.27
CA ASP A 187 18.17 10.16 -14.10
C ASP A 187 17.29 11.07 -13.25
N ASN A 188 17.96 11.83 -12.38
CA ASN A 188 17.33 12.72 -11.41
C ASN A 188 16.54 13.84 -12.12
N GLY A 189 16.94 14.24 -13.34
CA GLY A 189 16.24 15.26 -14.12
C GLY A 189 14.85 14.80 -14.56
N ALA A 190 14.77 13.61 -15.15
CA ALA A 190 13.50 13.03 -15.56
C ALA A 190 12.60 12.69 -14.36
N GLY A 191 13.16 12.14 -13.27
CA GLY A 191 12.39 11.85 -12.06
C GLY A 191 11.78 13.11 -11.43
N LEU A 192 12.54 14.20 -11.33
CA LEU A 192 12.04 15.48 -10.83
C LEU A 192 10.87 16.04 -11.68
N ALA A 193 10.93 15.87 -13.00
CA ALA A 193 9.84 16.27 -13.88
C ALA A 193 8.54 15.50 -13.60
N LEU A 194 8.63 14.20 -13.31
CA LEU A 194 7.48 13.37 -12.94
C LEU A 194 6.89 13.79 -11.59
N LEU A 195 7.71 14.11 -10.59
CA LEU A 195 7.22 14.58 -9.29
C LEU A 195 6.47 15.92 -9.41
N LYS A 196 6.91 16.84 -10.27
CA LYS A 196 6.19 18.09 -10.54
C LYS A 196 4.83 17.84 -11.18
N ARG A 197 4.73 16.85 -12.08
CA ARG A 197 3.45 16.45 -12.66
C ARG A 197 2.55 15.79 -11.62
N GLN A 198 3.11 14.91 -10.78
CA GLN A 198 2.42 14.33 -9.64
C GLN A 198 1.85 15.44 -8.74
N GLU A 199 2.67 16.45 -8.39
CA GLU A 199 2.27 17.59 -7.54
C GLU A 199 1.03 18.31 -8.07
N SER A 200 0.98 18.59 -9.37
CA SER A 200 -0.20 19.20 -10.01
C SER A 200 -1.45 18.35 -9.78
N ILE A 201 -1.35 17.04 -10.03
CA ILE A 201 -2.46 16.10 -9.85
C ILE A 201 -2.87 16.02 -8.37
N CYS A 202 -1.91 16.03 -7.43
CA CYS A 202 -2.20 16.03 -6.00
C CYS A 202 -3.06 17.24 -5.61
N ARG A 203 -2.74 18.42 -6.16
CA ARG A 203 -3.49 19.66 -5.90
C ARG A 203 -4.90 19.60 -6.47
N ASP A 204 -5.04 19.13 -7.71
CA ASP A 204 -6.33 19.00 -8.37
C ASP A 204 -7.26 18.03 -7.63
N LEU A 205 -6.70 16.94 -7.08
CA LEU A 205 -7.42 15.95 -6.28
C LEU A 205 -7.66 16.38 -4.82
N GLY A 206 -7.02 17.45 -4.34
CA GLY A 206 -7.00 17.82 -2.93
C GLY A 206 -6.29 16.81 -2.03
N ASP A 207 -5.44 15.95 -2.57
CA ASP A 207 -4.72 14.90 -1.84
C ASP A 207 -3.50 15.46 -1.12
N ARG A 208 -3.71 15.94 0.11
CA ARG A 208 -2.67 16.61 0.92
C ARG A 208 -1.52 15.68 1.30
N GLU A 209 -1.79 14.40 1.52
CA GLU A 209 -0.76 13.44 1.96
C GLU A 209 0.23 13.20 0.84
N ALA A 210 -0.26 12.88 -0.35
CA ALA A 210 0.61 12.60 -1.47
C ALA A 210 1.22 13.89 -2.07
N LEU A 211 0.59 15.06 -1.89
CA LEU A 211 1.24 16.35 -2.15
C LEU A 211 2.47 16.56 -1.26
N GLN A 212 2.35 16.28 0.04
CA GLN A 212 3.48 16.39 0.98
C GLN A 212 4.61 15.43 0.61
N ALA A 213 4.27 14.19 0.24
CA ALA A 213 5.25 13.21 -0.22
C ALA A 213 5.98 13.70 -1.48
N SER A 214 5.25 14.15 -2.50
CA SER A 214 5.84 14.70 -3.73
C SER A 214 6.81 15.85 -3.44
N LEU A 215 6.41 16.84 -2.63
CA LEU A 215 7.27 17.98 -2.30
C LEU A 215 8.54 17.58 -1.54
N ARG A 216 8.45 16.64 -0.59
CA ARG A 216 9.61 16.11 0.13
C ARG A 216 10.58 15.43 -0.83
N ASP A 217 10.05 14.61 -1.74
CA ASP A 217 10.88 13.85 -2.66
C ASP A 217 11.52 14.78 -3.72
N GLN A 218 10.82 15.84 -4.16
CA GLN A 218 11.43 16.87 -5.01
C GLN A 218 12.60 17.57 -4.32
N ALA A 219 12.46 17.91 -3.04
CA ALA A 219 13.55 18.50 -2.27
C ALA A 219 14.76 17.56 -2.19
N PHE A 220 14.52 16.26 -2.03
CA PHE A 220 15.55 15.23 -2.05
C PHE A 220 16.27 15.15 -3.40
N PHE A 221 15.52 15.11 -4.51
CA PHE A 221 16.11 15.12 -5.87
C PHE A 221 16.93 16.38 -6.16
N MET A 222 16.47 17.55 -5.72
CA MET A 222 17.20 18.81 -5.89
C MET A 222 18.48 18.85 -5.05
N ALA A 223 18.52 18.17 -3.90
CA ALA A 223 19.73 18.05 -3.09
C ALA A 223 20.78 17.16 -3.77
N LEU A 224 20.37 16.07 -4.41
CA LEU A 224 21.26 15.17 -5.15
C LEU A 224 21.87 15.81 -6.40
N HIS A 225 21.21 16.79 -7.00
CA HIS A 225 21.73 17.59 -8.13
C HIS A 225 22.74 18.69 -7.70
N ARG A 226 22.96 18.90 -6.40
CA ARG A 226 23.86 19.95 -5.88
C ARG A 226 25.25 19.47 -5.49
N ASP A 227 25.57 18.18 -5.62
CA ASP A 227 26.95 17.71 -5.48
C ASP A 227 27.71 17.90 -6.80
N PRO A 228 28.86 18.62 -6.80
CA PRO A 228 29.62 18.98 -8.00
C PRO A 228 30.36 17.83 -8.66
#